data_AF-A0A6G2QVD3-F1
#
_entry.id   AF-A0A6G2QVD3-F1
#
_cell.length_a   1.000
_cell.length_b   1.000
_cell.length_c   1.000
_cell.angle_alpha   90.00
_cell.angle_beta   90.00
_cell.angle_gamma   90.00
#
_symmetry.space_group_name_H-M   'P 1'
#
loop_
_entity.id
_entity.type
_entity.pdbx_description
1 polymer ?
#
loop_
_entity_poly.entity_id
_entity_poly.type
_entity_poly.pdbx_seq_one_letter_code
_entity_poly.pdbx_strand_id
1 'polypeptide(L)'
;ALPFTPPVKLYLLNGVEALFAYYTVSRREARIDEENLQMYDTQGVRSMLFDFAQGTGLRDTTFVEQSHLWFNALWETISSELELTS
;
A
#
# COMPACT_ATOMS: atom_id res chain seq x y z
N ALA A 1 11.13 -1.46 -11.94
CA ALA A 1 10.22 -2.36 -11.21
C ALA A 1 10.87 -2.74 -9.88
N LEU A 2 10.19 -2.53 -8.75
CA LEU A 2 10.68 -2.95 -7.44
C LEU A 2 10.29 -4.42 -7.23
N PRO A 3 11.22 -5.39 -7.06
CA PRO A 3 10.90 -6.82 -6.92
C PRO A 3 10.43 -7.14 -5.48
N PHE A 4 9.54 -6.31 -4.94
CA PHE A 4 9.01 -6.44 -3.61
C PHE A 4 7.51 -6.54 -3.75
N THR A 5 6.93 -7.73 -3.53
CA THR A 5 5.51 -7.82 -3.23
C THR A 5 5.31 -6.96 -1.98
N PRO A 6 4.67 -5.78 -2.08
CA PRO A 6 4.66 -4.86 -0.95
C PRO A 6 3.94 -5.54 0.22
N PRO A 7 4.52 -5.59 1.43
CA PRO A 7 3.90 -6.24 2.59
C PRO A 7 2.81 -5.35 3.20
N VAL A 8 2.74 -4.09 2.79
CA VAL A 8 1.86 -3.07 3.34
C VAL A 8 1.27 -2.21 2.23
N LYS A 9 0.15 -1.59 2.55
CA LYS A 9 -0.58 -0.63 1.75
C LYS A 9 -0.71 0.64 2.57
N LEU A 10 -0.35 1.76 1.96
CA LEU A 10 -0.40 3.07 2.58
C LEU A 10 -1.09 4.03 1.61
N TYR A 11 -2.13 4.70 2.08
CA TYR A 11 -2.71 5.86 1.40
C TYR A 11 -2.41 7.11 2.20
N LEU A 12 -1.95 8.16 1.52
CA LEU A 12 -1.71 9.48 2.09
C LEU A 12 -2.76 10.43 1.52
N LEU A 13 -3.63 10.96 2.38
CA LEU A 13 -4.77 11.79 1.99
C LEU A 13 -4.53 13.22 2.44
N ASN A 14 -4.48 14.14 1.47
CA ASN A 14 -4.38 15.60 1.68
C ASN A 14 -3.23 16.07 2.58
N GLY A 15 -2.19 15.26 2.77
CA GLY A 15 -1.07 15.60 3.64
C GLY A 15 -1.32 15.46 5.14
N VAL A 16 -2.53 15.06 5.55
CA VAL A 16 -3.00 15.14 6.95
C VAL A 16 -3.52 13.82 7.51
N GLU A 17 -3.77 12.83 6.64
CA GLU A 17 -4.29 11.52 7.04
C GLU A 17 -3.52 10.41 6.32
N ALA A 18 -3.26 9.33 7.05
CA ALA A 18 -2.66 8.11 6.54
C ALA A 18 -3.58 6.92 6.83
N LEU A 19 -3.94 6.16 5.79
CA LEU A 19 -4.64 4.88 5.93
C LEU A 19 -3.66 3.75 5.66
N PHE A 20 -3.43 2.91 6.66
CA PHE A 20 -2.44 1.84 6.61
C PHE A 20 -3.09 0.46 6.66
N ALA A 21 -2.54 -0.50 5.94
CA ALA A 21 -2.95 -1.91 6.02
C ALA A 21 -1.81 -2.86 5.70
N TYR A 22 -1.92 -4.10 6.19
CA TYR A 22 -1.05 -5.20 5.82
C TYR A 22 -1.64 -5.96 4.62
N TYR A 23 -0.77 -6.39 3.72
CA TYR A 23 -1.11 -7.42 2.75
C TYR A 23 -0.95 -8.80 3.40
N THR A 24 -2.02 -9.33 3.96
CA THR A 24 -2.01 -10.68 4.55
C THR A 24 -2.14 -11.74 3.46
N VAL A 25 -1.13 -12.60 3.35
CA VAL A 25 -1.14 -13.73 2.40
C VAL A 25 -2.12 -14.79 2.88
N SER A 26 -2.98 -15.25 1.97
CA SER A 26 -3.94 -16.32 2.22
C SER A 26 -3.91 -17.31 1.06
N ARG A 27 -4.15 -18.60 1.36
CA ARG A 27 -4.39 -19.60 0.32
C ARG A 27 -5.83 -19.48 -0.15
N ARG A 28 -6.04 -19.43 -1.47
CA ARG A 28 -7.38 -19.43 -2.06
C ARG A 28 -7.43 -20.22 -3.36
N GLU A 29 -8.61 -20.69 -3.67
CA GLU A 29 -8.97 -21.15 -5.01
C GLU A 29 -9.41 -19.94 -5.84
N ALA A 30 -8.88 -19.81 -7.05
CA ALA A 30 -9.34 -18.84 -8.01
C ALA A 30 -9.55 -19.53 -9.37
N ARG A 31 -10.66 -19.18 -10.03
CA ARG A 31 -10.90 -19.59 -11.40
C ARG A 31 -10.17 -18.65 -12.34
N ILE A 32 -9.18 -19.17 -13.05
CA ILE A 32 -8.47 -18.46 -14.12
C ILE A 32 -8.78 -19.24 -15.39
N ASP A 33 -9.40 -18.56 -16.36
CA ASP A 33 -9.99 -19.18 -17.54
C ASP A 33 -10.98 -20.31 -17.18
N GLU A 34 -10.74 -21.53 -17.66
CA GLU A 34 -11.57 -22.71 -17.39
C GLU A 34 -11.01 -23.58 -16.26
N GLU A 35 -9.92 -23.17 -15.59
CA GLU A 35 -9.24 -23.95 -14.56
C GLU A 35 -9.43 -23.34 -13.15
N ASN A 36 -9.63 -24.21 -12.16
CA ASN A 36 -9.57 -23.83 -10.76
C ASN A 36 -8.15 -24.05 -10.23
N LEU A 37 -7.49 -22.97 -9.83
CA LEU A 37 -6.11 -22.98 -9.37
C LEU A 37 -6.03 -22.64 -7.88
N GLN A 38 -5.24 -23.42 -7.15
CA GLN A 38 -4.87 -23.12 -5.77
C GLN A 38 -3.66 -22.19 -5.77
N MET A 39 -3.80 -21.01 -5.16
CA MET A 39 -2.75 -19.99 -5.12
C MET A 39 -2.67 -19.29 -3.77
N TYR A 40 -1.53 -18.63 -3.55
CA TYR A 40 -1.35 -17.69 -2.46
C TYR A 40 -1.57 -16.28 -2.99
N ASP A 41 -2.45 -15.52 -2.34
CA ASP A 41 -2.85 -14.18 -2.78
C ASP A 41 -3.13 -13.28 -1.57
N THR A 42 -3.04 -11.97 -1.79
CA THR A 42 -3.33 -10.93 -0.80
C THR A 42 -4.58 -10.19 -1.26
N GLN A 43 -5.73 -10.41 -0.61
CA GLN A 43 -7.00 -9.77 -1.00
C GLN A 43 -7.04 -8.28 -0.60
N GLY A 44 -6.19 -7.44 -1.22
CA GLY A 44 -5.95 -6.04 -0.84
C GLY A 44 -7.15 -5.09 -0.97
N VAL A 45 -8.22 -5.50 -1.63
CA VAL A 45 -9.47 -4.73 -1.76
C VAL A 45 -10.34 -4.84 -0.50
N ARG A 46 -10.23 -5.93 0.26
CA ARG A 46 -11.05 -6.19 1.47
C ARG A 46 -10.26 -6.05 2.77
N SER A 47 -9.02 -5.57 2.72
CA SER A 47 -8.20 -5.35 3.91
C SER A 47 -8.76 -4.22 4.78
N MET A 48 -8.79 -4.44 6.09
CA MET A 48 -9.04 -3.37 7.07
C MET A 48 -7.96 -2.28 6.94
N LEU A 49 -8.38 -1.03 6.93
CA LEU A 49 -7.50 0.13 6.96
C LEU A 49 -7.49 0.69 8.40
N PHE A 50 -6.29 0.93 8.93
CA PHE A 50 -6.09 1.64 10.19
C PHE A 50 -5.91 3.13 9.87
N ASP A 51 -6.72 3.98 10.50
CA ASP A 51 -6.68 5.42 10.34
C ASP A 51 -5.66 6.06 11.29
N PHE A 52 -4.92 7.02 10.76
CA PHE A 52 -4.04 7.93 11.50
C PHE A 52 -4.24 9.33 10.94
N ALA A 53 -4.47 10.31 11.81
CA ALA A 53 -4.68 11.69 11.40
C ALA A 53 -3.81 12.65 12.21
N GLN A 54 -3.40 13.76 11.60
CA GLN A 54 -2.74 14.83 12.33
C GLN A 54 -3.70 15.46 13.35
N GLY A 55 -3.18 15.85 14.52
CA GLY A 55 -3.95 16.52 15.55
C GLY A 55 -4.76 15.61 16.49
N THR A 56 -4.83 14.29 16.24
CA THR A 56 -5.44 13.31 17.17
C THR A 56 -4.48 12.90 18.30
N GLY A 57 -3.21 13.28 18.20
CA GLY A 57 -2.17 13.04 19.20
C GLY A 57 -0.78 12.94 18.57
N LEU A 58 0.25 12.90 19.42
CA LEU A 58 1.65 12.81 18.96
C LEU A 58 1.90 11.56 18.12
N ARG A 59 1.40 10.40 18.55
CA ARG A 59 1.60 9.12 17.85
C ARG A 59 1.12 9.18 16.40
N ASP A 60 -0.13 9.58 16.20
CA ASP A 60 -0.75 9.57 14.87
C ASP A 60 -0.16 10.66 13.98
N THR A 61 0.10 11.84 14.55
CA THR A 61 0.77 12.94 13.84
C THR A 61 2.15 12.49 13.35
N THR A 62 2.96 11.88 14.22
CA THR A 62 4.27 11.33 13.85
C THR A 62 4.13 10.21 12.81
N PHE A 63 3.13 9.34 12.90
CA PHE A 63 2.91 8.30 11.89
C PHE A 63 2.62 8.90 10.51
N VAL A 64 1.75 9.92 10.42
CA VAL A 64 1.47 10.63 9.17
C VAL A 64 2.74 11.27 8.62
N GLU A 65 3.46 12.03 9.43
CA GLU A 65 4.70 12.72 9.03
C GLU A 65 5.77 11.74 8.51
N GLN A 66 6.05 10.66 9.25
CA GLN A 66 7.04 9.67 8.84
C GLN A 66 6.61 8.90 7.60
N SER A 67 5.31 8.68 7.41
CA SER A 67 4.76 8.04 6.21
C SER A 67 4.96 8.89 4.96
N HIS A 68 4.81 10.22 5.08
CA HIS A 68 5.16 11.16 4.01
C HIS A 68 6.65 11.14 3.67
N LEU A 69 7.53 11.17 4.68
CA LEU A 69 8.97 11.11 4.46
C LEU A 69 9.40 9.82 3.76
N TRP A 70 8.85 8.68 4.18
CA TRP A 70 9.09 7.39 3.54
C TRP A 70 8.64 7.38 2.07
N PHE A 71 7.42 7.89 1.79
CA PHE A 71 6.90 7.92 0.42
C PHE A 71 7.78 8.80 -0.48
N ASN A 72 8.10 10.02 -0.03
CA ASN A 72 8.93 10.95 -0.80
C ASN A 72 10.33 10.38 -1.03
N ALA A 73 10.94 9.75 -0.01
CA ALA A 73 12.25 9.12 -0.18
C ALA A 73 12.24 8.04 -1.27
N LEU A 74 11.19 7.22 -1.37
CA LEU A 74 11.04 6.26 -2.47
C LEU A 74 10.79 6.94 -3.82
N TRP A 75 9.86 7.90 -3.83
CA TRP A 75 9.44 8.59 -5.04
C TRP A 75 10.57 9.38 -5.68
N GLU A 76 11.33 10.13 -4.90
CA GLU A 76 12.39 11.01 -5.40
C GLU A 76 13.68 10.27 -5.77
N THR A 77 13.86 9.01 -5.37
CA THR A 77 15.13 8.27 -5.57
C THR A 77 15.05 7.18 -6.63
N ILE A 78 14.06 6.30 -6.53
CA ILE A 78 14.01 5.07 -7.32
C ILE A 78 12.79 4.99 -8.24
N SER A 79 11.95 6.03 -8.25
CA SER A 79 10.93 6.15 -9.28
C SER A 79 11.56 6.60 -10.60
N SER A 80 10.83 6.38 -11.70
CA SER A 80 11.18 6.87 -13.02
C SER A 80 9.97 7.56 -13.61
N GLU A 81 10.19 8.58 -14.43
CA GLU A 81 9.11 9.17 -15.22
C GLU A 81 8.43 8.11 -16.08
N LEU A 82 7.10 8.19 -16.12
CA LEU A 82 6.28 7.33 -16.95
C LEU A 82 5.96 8.07 -18.25
N GLU A 83 6.73 7.80 -19.30
CA GLU A 83 6.46 8.26 -20.65
C GLU A 83 5.42 7.35 -21.31
N LEU A 84 4.19 7.84 -21.48
CA LEU A 84 3.12 7.14 -22.18
C LEU A 84 3.20 7.46 -23.68
N THR A 85 3.81 6.58 -24.47
CA THR A 85 3.78 6.69 -25.94
C THR A 85 2.46 6.15 -26.49
N SER A 86 1.83 6.92 -27.37
CA SER A 86 0.59 6.55 -28.08
C SER A 86 0.81 5.54 -29.19
#